data_AF-A0A1C0TZW1-F1
#
_entry.id   AF-A0A1C0TZW1-F1
#
_cell.length_a   1.000
_cell.length_b   1.000
_cell.length_c   1.000
_cell.angle_alpha   90.00
_cell.angle_beta   90.00
_cell.angle_gamma   90.00
#
_symmetry.space_group_name_H-M   'P 1'
#
loop_
_entity.id
_entity.type
_entity.pdbx_description
1 polymer ?
#
loop_
_entity_poly.entity_id
_entity_poly.type
_entity_poly.pdbx_seq_one_letter_code
_entity_poly.pdbx_strand_id
1 'polypeptide(L)'
;MSDVSASQFANGRQLSAWCGLVPRKHSSGGKNRLSSLSKQGNRHLRTLIIHGARAMMRGVQKRDDPLGEWLIALITRCGAMKAVVALANKPTQIIWRVLTDKVDYNMKKAFAIN
;
A
#
# COMPACT_ATOMS: atom_id res chain seq x y z
N MET A 1 15.66 10.44 15.25
CA MET A 1 14.54 9.80 14.52
C MET A 1 13.91 8.86 15.52
N SER A 2 12.65 9.07 15.92
CA SER A 2 11.99 8.18 16.87
C SER A 2 11.79 6.81 16.23
N ASP A 3 12.26 5.77 16.92
CA ASP A 3 12.14 4.37 16.51
C ASP A 3 10.67 3.92 16.51
N VAL A 4 9.99 4.15 15.38
CA VAL A 4 8.61 3.66 15.17
C VAL A 4 8.68 2.19 14.79
N SER A 5 8.21 1.32 15.67
CA SER A 5 8.16 -0.13 15.45
C SER A 5 6.79 -0.55 14.90
N ALA A 6 6.76 -1.58 14.05
CA ALA A 6 5.51 -2.13 13.51
C ALA A 6 4.54 -2.60 14.60
N SER A 7 5.04 -3.01 15.76
CA SER A 7 4.25 -3.44 16.92
C SER A 7 3.41 -2.33 17.55
N GLN A 8 3.69 -1.05 17.24
CA GLN A 8 2.92 0.09 17.73
C GLN A 8 1.58 0.27 16.99
N PHE A 9 1.39 -0.41 15.86
CA PHE A 9 0.16 -0.35 15.08
C PHE A 9 -0.68 -1.61 15.31
N ALA A 10 -1.98 -1.44 15.56
CA ALA A 10 -2.90 -2.54 15.78
C ALA A 10 -3.19 -3.36 14.51
N ASN A 11 -2.97 -2.78 13.33
CA ASN A 11 -3.09 -3.47 12.05
C ASN A 11 -2.31 -2.74 10.95
N GLY A 12 -2.07 -3.44 9.83
CA GLY A 12 -1.37 -2.87 8.67
C GLY A 12 -2.09 -1.67 8.05
N ARG A 13 -3.41 -1.53 8.24
CA ARG A 13 -4.17 -0.36 7.77
C ARG A 13 -3.82 0.91 8.56
N GLN A 14 -3.54 0.79 9.86
CA GLN A 14 -3.04 1.90 10.67
C GLN A 14 -1.64 2.31 10.23
N LEU A 15 -0.75 1.35 9.93
CA LEU A 15 0.56 1.65 9.35
C LEU A 15 0.42 2.38 8.01
N SER A 16 -0.42 1.89 7.10
CA SER A 16 -0.68 2.56 5.83
C SER A 16 -1.25 3.96 5.99
N ALA A 17 -2.14 4.18 6.97
CA ALA A 17 -2.69 5.50 7.27
C ALA A 17 -1.61 6.45 7.81
N TRP A 18 -0.74 5.96 8.69
CA TRP A 18 0.41 6.71 9.21
C TRP A 18 1.46 7.03 8.13
N CYS A 19 1.64 6.16 7.14
CA CYS A 19 2.44 6.44 5.94
C CYS A 19 1.74 7.38 4.94
N GLY A 20 0.47 7.75 5.18
CA GLY A 20 -0.31 8.61 4.28
C GLY A 20 -0.69 7.94 2.96
N LEU A 21 -0.84 6.61 2.93
CA LEU A 21 -1.22 5.80 1.75
C LEU A 21 -2.72 5.45 1.70
N VAL A 22 -3.48 5.90 2.69
CA VAL A 22 -4.94 5.73 2.77
C VAL A 22 -5.60 7.07 2.43
N PRO A 23 -6.67 7.09 1.61
CA PRO A 23 -7.45 8.30 1.37
C PRO A 23 -8.01 8.83 2.69
N ARG A 24 -7.97 10.15 2.88
CA ARG A 24 -8.50 10.77 4.08
C ARG A 24 -10.03 10.61 4.09
N LYS A 25 -10.56 10.00 5.14
CA LYS A 25 -12.01 9.88 5.35
C LYS A 25 -12.48 11.13 6.09
N HIS A 26 -13.26 11.97 5.42
CA HIS A 26 -14.03 13.01 6.08
C HIS A 26 -15.48 12.56 6.19
N SER A 27 -16.00 12.52 7.41
CA SER A 27 -17.43 12.37 7.67
C SER A 27 -17.85 13.54 8.53
N SER A 28 -18.52 14.52 7.94
CA SER A 28 -19.31 15.51 8.66
C SER A 28 -20.77 15.29 8.27
N GLY A 29 -21.67 15.20 9.26
CA GLY A 29 -23.12 15.08 9.01
C GLY A 29 -23.57 13.86 8.21
N GLY A 30 -22.97 12.68 8.44
CA GLY A 30 -23.47 11.40 7.91
C GLY A 30 -23.07 11.06 6.45
N LYS A 31 -22.37 11.94 5.74
CA LYS A 31 -21.88 11.66 4.37
C LYS A 31 -20.39 11.30 4.37
N ASN A 32 -20.07 10.03 4.11
CA ASN A 32 -18.69 9.59 3.95
C ASN A 32 -18.13 10.09 2.62
N ARG A 33 -17.21 11.07 2.66
CA ARG A 33 -16.45 11.50 1.47
C ARG A 33 -15.00 11.04 1.60
N LEU A 34 -14.55 10.28 0.60
CA LEU A 34 -13.14 9.95 0.40
C LEU A 34 -12.48 11.15 -0.26
N SER A 35 -11.52 11.79 0.42
CA SER A 35 -10.75 12.91 -0.12
C SER A 35 -9.31 12.49 -0.43
N SER A 36 -8.50 13.46 -0.85
CA SER A 36 -7.09 13.29 -1.21
C SER A 36 -6.28 12.51 -0.16
N LEU A 37 -5.13 11.97 -0.59
CA LEU A 37 -4.17 11.31 0.29
C LEU A 37 -3.86 12.19 1.50
N SER A 38 -3.87 11.59 2.68
CA SER A 38 -3.55 12.28 3.94
C SER A 38 -2.16 12.93 3.85
N LYS A 39 -2.07 14.22 4.17
CA LYS A 39 -0.79 14.93 4.31
C LYS A 39 -0.11 14.61 5.64
N GLN A 40 -0.85 14.11 6.62
CA GLN A 40 -0.37 13.64 7.92
C GLN A 40 0.38 12.31 7.75
N GLY A 41 1.52 12.19 8.45
CA GLY A 41 2.40 11.03 8.38
C GLY A 41 3.84 11.37 8.01
N ASN A 42 4.68 10.35 7.89
CA ASN A 42 6.08 10.51 7.47
C ASN A 42 6.18 10.71 5.94
N ARG A 43 6.44 11.96 5.51
CA ARG A 43 6.58 12.31 4.08
C ARG A 43 7.68 11.52 3.39
N HIS A 44 8.80 11.28 4.06
CA HIS A 44 9.95 10.57 3.49
C HIS A 44 9.59 9.11 3.19
N LEU A 45 8.97 8.41 4.14
CA LEU A 45 8.51 7.04 3.94
C LEU A 45 7.45 6.96 2.84
N ARG A 46 6.49 7.89 2.79
CA ARG A 46 5.51 7.94 1.70
C ARG A 46 6.19 8.04 0.34
N THR A 47 7.17 8.93 0.21
CA THR A 47 7.94 9.12 -1.03
C THR A 47 8.67 7.83 -1.41
N LEU A 48 9.40 7.21 -0.48
CA LEU A 48 10.13 5.96 -0.73
C LEU A 48 9.19 4.83 -1.18
N ILE A 49 8.06 4.63 -0.51
CA ILE A 49 7.11 3.57 -0.85
C ILE A 49 6.51 3.81 -2.24
N ILE A 50 6.15 5.05 -2.57
CA ILE A 50 5.62 5.39 -3.90
C ILE A 50 6.69 5.20 -4.99
N HIS A 51 7.95 5.55 -4.74
CA HIS A 51 9.04 5.27 -5.68
C HIS A 51 9.28 3.78 -5.87
N GLY A 52 9.21 2.99 -4.79
CA GLY A 52 9.28 1.53 -4.85
C GLY A 52 8.16 0.94 -5.70
N ALA A 53 6.92 1.38 -5.47
CA ALA A 53 5.77 0.96 -6.29
C ALA A 53 5.95 1.34 -7.77
N ARG A 54 6.46 2.55 -8.07
CA ARG A 54 6.77 2.95 -9.45
C ARG A 54 7.88 2.10 -10.07
N ALA A 55 8.87 1.68 -9.30
CA ALA A 55 9.92 0.80 -9.77
C ALA A 55 9.38 -0.59 -10.12
N MET A 56 8.50 -1.15 -9.29
CA MET A 56 7.82 -2.43 -9.55
C MET A 56 6.96 -2.36 -10.82
N MET A 57 6.27 -1.24 -11.05
CA MET A 57 5.45 -1.01 -12.24
C MET A 57 6.25 -1.03 -13.55
N ARG A 58 7.52 -0.59 -13.55
CA ARG A 58 8.34 -0.53 -14.79
C ARG A 58 8.57 -1.91 -15.42
N GLY A 59 8.61 -2.96 -14.61
CA GLY A 59 8.83 -4.34 -15.07
C GLY A 59 7.57 -5.17 -15.27
N VAL A 60 6.38 -4.61 -15.00
CA VAL A 60 5.14 -5.43 -14.86
C VAL A 60 4.81 -6.25 -16.10
N GLN A 61 4.99 -5.70 -17.30
CA GLN A 61 4.64 -6.38 -18.55
C GLN A 61 5.48 -7.64 -18.83
N LYS A 62 6.62 -7.77 -18.15
CA LYS A 62 7.54 -8.91 -18.31
C LYS A 62 7.43 -9.91 -17.14
N ARG A 63 6.49 -9.72 -16.22
CA ARG A 63 6.29 -10.60 -15.06
C ARG A 63 5.17 -11.59 -15.35
N ASP A 64 5.46 -12.86 -15.13
CA ASP A 64 4.51 -13.97 -15.18
C ASP A 64 4.28 -14.55 -13.77
N ASP A 65 3.97 -13.66 -12.82
CA ASP A 65 3.75 -14.02 -11.43
C ASP A 65 2.46 -13.37 -10.90
N PRO A 66 1.93 -13.82 -9.74
CA PRO A 66 0.69 -13.29 -9.19
C PRO A 66 0.70 -11.77 -8.95
N LEU A 67 1.88 -11.17 -8.73
CA LEU A 67 2.01 -9.72 -8.62
C LEU A 67 1.82 -9.06 -10.00
N GLY A 68 2.39 -9.61 -11.05
CA GLY A 68 2.21 -9.18 -12.44
C GLY A 68 0.75 -9.23 -12.85
N GLU A 69 0.10 -10.37 -12.67
CA GLU A 69 -1.33 -10.56 -12.98
C GLU A 69 -2.22 -9.57 -12.21
N TRP A 70 -2.04 -9.48 -10.89
CA TRP A 70 -2.79 -8.55 -10.05
C TRP A 70 -2.59 -7.10 -10.48
N LEU A 71 -1.35 -6.72 -10.84
CA LEU A 71 -1.02 -5.35 -11.21
C LEU A 71 -1.54 -5.00 -12.60
N ILE A 72 -1.50 -5.92 -13.57
CA ILE A 72 -2.12 -5.74 -14.89
C ILE A 72 -3.63 -5.54 -14.73
N ALA A 73 -4.31 -6.43 -13.99
CA ALA A 73 -5.74 -6.31 -13.72
C ALA A 73 -6.10 -4.97 -13.05
N LEU A 74 -5.27 -4.51 -12.11
CA LEU A 74 -5.44 -3.23 -11.43
C LEU A 74 -5.24 -2.03 -12.36
N ILE A 75 -4.21 -2.05 -13.21
CA ILE A 75 -3.96 -1.00 -14.20
C ILE A 75 -5.13 -0.89 -15.17
N THR A 76 -5.64 -2.02 -15.66
CA THR A 76 -6.79 -2.06 -16.57
C THR A 76 -8.04 -1.48 -15.92
N ARG A 77 -8.27 -1.75 -14.62
CA ARG A 77 -9.46 -1.29 -13.91
C ARG A 77 -9.46 0.21 -13.57
N CYS A 78 -8.33 0.78 -13.16
CA CYS A 78 -8.31 2.14 -12.61
C CYS A 78 -7.18 3.06 -13.11
N GLY A 79 -6.34 2.58 -14.03
CA GLY A 79 -5.25 3.35 -14.64
C GLY A 79 -3.97 3.37 -13.80
N ALA A 80 -2.84 3.62 -14.46
CA ALA A 80 -1.49 3.46 -13.90
C ALA A 80 -1.24 4.29 -12.63
N MET A 81 -1.71 5.54 -12.56
CA MET A 81 -1.46 6.39 -11.38
C MET A 81 -2.21 5.89 -10.13
N LYS A 82 -3.46 5.43 -10.29
CA LYS A 82 -4.21 4.84 -9.19
C LYS A 82 -3.65 3.48 -8.79
N ALA A 83 -3.20 2.70 -9.78
CA ALA A 83 -2.51 1.43 -9.56
C ALA A 83 -1.23 1.60 -8.73
N VAL A 84 -0.42 2.64 -8.98
CA VAL A 84 0.78 2.94 -8.17
C VAL A 84 0.44 3.15 -6.69
N VAL A 85 -0.62 3.91 -6.39
CA VAL A 85 -1.01 4.21 -4.99
C VAL A 85 -1.56 2.95 -4.31
N ALA A 86 -2.37 2.16 -5.03
CA ALA A 86 -2.87 0.89 -4.51
C ALA A 86 -1.74 -0.14 -4.31
N LEU A 87 -0.79 -0.20 -5.24
CA LEU A 87 0.43 -0.98 -5.12
C LEU A 87 1.35 -0.45 -4.02
N ALA A 88 1.34 0.82 -3.65
CA ALA A 88 2.07 1.28 -2.46
C ALA A 88 1.38 0.80 -1.17
N ASN A 89 0.05 0.86 -1.12
CA ASN A 89 -0.72 0.49 0.06
C ASN A 89 -0.65 -1.01 0.40
N LYS A 90 -0.61 -1.90 -0.60
CA LYS A 90 -0.61 -3.36 -0.41
C LYS A 90 0.68 -3.88 0.27
N PRO A 91 1.91 -3.58 -0.20
CA PRO A 91 3.17 -3.88 0.47
C PRO A 91 3.28 -3.28 1.86
N THR A 92 2.76 -2.08 2.12
CA THR A 92 2.79 -1.54 3.49
C THR A 92 2.04 -2.42 4.47
N GLN A 93 0.87 -2.94 4.08
CA GLN A 93 0.12 -3.87 4.94
C GLN A 93 0.84 -5.22 5.08
N ILE A 94 1.53 -5.68 4.02
CA ILE A 94 2.34 -6.91 4.05
C ILE A 94 3.55 -6.75 4.96
N ILE A 95 4.28 -5.63 4.86
CA ILE A 95 5.43 -5.29 5.70
C ILE A 95 5.01 -5.32 7.17
N TRP A 96 3.86 -4.72 7.50
CA TRP A 96 3.34 -4.80 8.86
C TRP A 96 3.20 -6.25 9.34
N ARG A 97 2.53 -7.11 8.55
CA ARG A 97 2.34 -8.54 8.92
C ARG A 97 3.66 -9.28 9.07
N VAL A 98 4.60 -9.08 8.15
CA VAL A 98 5.93 -9.72 8.21
C VAL A 98 6.67 -9.28 9.47
N LEU A 99 6.60 -8.00 9.82
CA LEU A 99 7.27 -7.46 11.00
C LEU A 99 6.59 -7.85 12.33
N THR A 100 5.26 -8.00 12.37
CA THR A 100 4.53 -8.36 13.60
C THR A 100 4.49 -9.87 13.83
N ASP A 101 4.23 -10.63 12.77
CA ASP A 101 3.94 -12.06 12.89
C ASP A 101 5.24 -12.89 12.77
N LYS A 102 6.37 -12.25 12.43
CA LYS A 102 7.67 -12.90 12.13
C LYS A 102 7.53 -14.04 11.11
N VAL A 103 6.59 -13.89 10.16
CA VAL A 103 6.35 -14.86 9.09
C VAL A 103 7.11 -14.42 7.85
N ASP A 104 7.71 -15.38 7.15
CA ASP A 104 8.37 -15.12 5.89
C ASP A 104 7.42 -14.55 4.83
N TYR A 105 7.94 -13.62 4.03
CA TYR A 105 7.20 -13.05 2.92
C TYR A 105 6.85 -14.13 1.89
N ASN A 106 5.56 -14.36 1.68
CA ASN A 106 5.05 -15.27 0.66
C ASN A 106 4.30 -14.50 -0.42
N MET A 107 4.88 -14.45 -1.63
CA MET A 107 4.32 -13.70 -2.77
C MET A 107 2.93 -14.21 -3.20
N LYS A 108 2.72 -15.53 -3.18
CA LYS A 108 1.42 -16.12 -3.56
C LYS A 108 0.32 -15.68 -2.59
N LYS A 109 0.59 -15.68 -1.28
CA LYS A 109 -0.35 -15.19 -0.26
C LYS A 109 -0.56 -13.67 -0.33
N ALA A 110 0.50 -12.92 -0.63
CA ALA A 110 0.49 -11.46 -0.68
C ALA A 110 -0.37 -10.90 -1.83
N PHE A 111 -0.32 -11.55 -2.99
CA PHE A 111 -0.98 -11.08 -4.22
C PHE A 111 -2.04 -12.04 -4.76
N ALA A 112 -2.48 -13.02 -3.96
CA ALA A 112 -3.61 -13.88 -4.30
C ALA A 112 -4.80 -13.03 -4.79
N ILE A 113 -5.30 -13.40 -5.97
CA ILE A 113 -6.53 -12.85 -6.53
C ILE A 113 -7.67 -13.57 -5.80
N ASN A 114 -8.46 -12.82 -5.02
CA ASN A 114 -9.71 -13.28 -4.43
C ASN A 114 -10.88 -12.96 -5.37
#